data_AF-A0A7S3DZC4-F1
#
_entry.id   AF-A0A7S3DZC4-F1
#
_cell.length_a   1.000
_cell.length_b   1.000
_cell.length_c   1.000
_cell.angle_alpha   90.00
_cell.angle_beta   90.00
_cell.angle_gamma   90.00
#
_symmetry.space_group_name_H-M   'P 1'
#
loop_
_entity.id
_entity.type
_entity.pdbx_description
1 polymer ?
#
loop_
_entity_poly.entity_id
_entity_poly.type
_entity_poly.pdbx_seq_one_letter_code
_entity_poly.pdbx_strand_id
1 'polypeptide(L)'
;VYVGFQVQLDLTGIFMHGKIPTLKISLIQIFRAHLWQKIHESVVMDLCQVLDKELDALEIETVQKETIHPRKSYKMNSSCADILLFAAFKWQISKPSLMSEGKDNVF
;
A
#
# COMPACT_ATOMS: atom_id res chain seq x y z
N VAL A 1 2.01 3.25 27.70
CA VAL A 1 0.99 2.37 27.09
C VAL A 1 -0.30 2.58 27.86
N TYR A 2 -1.35 3.11 27.24
CA TYR A 2 -2.67 3.23 27.88
C TYR A 2 -3.42 1.91 27.69
N VAL A 3 -3.80 1.27 28.79
CA VAL A 3 -4.72 0.12 28.76
C VAL A 3 -6.12 0.68 28.52
N GLY A 4 -6.77 0.30 27.42
CA GLY A 4 -8.09 0.83 27.04
C GLY A 4 -8.50 0.55 25.59
N PHE A 5 -9.61 1.15 25.18
CA PHE A 5 -10.21 0.95 23.85
C PHE A 5 -9.32 1.55 22.75
N GLN A 6 -8.97 0.73 21.76
CA GLN A 6 -8.24 1.14 20.56
C GLN A 6 -9.26 1.67 19.53
N VAL A 7 -9.01 2.88 19.02
CA VAL A 7 -9.88 3.51 18.02
C VAL A 7 -9.04 3.94 16.82
N GLN A 8 -9.51 3.64 15.62
CA GLN A 8 -8.90 4.15 14.40
C GLN A 8 -9.32 5.59 14.14
N LEU A 9 -8.38 6.46 13.78
CA LEU A 9 -8.64 7.85 13.43
C LEU A 9 -9.23 7.94 12.01
N ASP A 10 -10.32 8.69 11.87
CA ASP A 10 -11.06 8.82 10.61
C ASP A 10 -10.15 9.15 9.42
N LEU A 11 -10.38 8.45 8.30
CA LEU A 11 -9.66 8.60 7.03
C LEU A 11 -8.15 8.31 7.09
N THR A 12 -7.66 7.66 8.15
CA THR A 12 -6.25 7.28 8.31
C THR A 12 -6.12 5.86 8.84
N GLY A 13 -4.93 5.27 8.72
CA GLY A 13 -4.60 3.99 9.34
C GLY A 13 -4.15 4.08 10.80
N ILE A 14 -4.26 5.26 11.42
CA ILE A 14 -3.69 5.51 12.74
C ILE A 14 -4.63 4.95 13.82
N PHE A 15 -4.08 4.11 14.69
CA PHE A 15 -4.78 3.65 15.88
C PHE A 15 -4.35 4.46 17.11
N MET A 16 -5.34 4.99 17.82
CA MET A 16 -5.16 5.69 19.08
C MET A 16 -5.56 4.80 20.25
N HIS A 17 -4.67 4.69 21.24
CA HIS A 17 -4.93 4.00 22.50
C HIS A 17 -5.22 5.05 23.58
N GLY A 18 -6.48 5.10 24.02
CA GLY A 18 -6.95 6.12 24.97
C GLY A 18 -7.30 7.46 24.31
N LYS A 19 -7.87 8.38 25.10
CA LYS A 19 -8.31 9.70 24.63
C LYS A 19 -7.23 10.73 24.92
N ILE A 20 -6.49 11.14 23.88
CA ILE A 20 -5.48 12.20 23.94
C ILE A 20 -5.90 13.31 22.95
N PRO A 21 -6.73 14.29 23.38
CA PRO A 21 -7.38 15.23 22.46
C PRO A 21 -6.40 16.09 21.65
N THR A 22 -5.31 16.55 22.26
CA THR A 22 -4.30 17.38 21.61
C THR A 22 -3.59 16.62 20.48
N LEU A 23 -3.17 15.38 20.75
CA LEU A 23 -2.58 14.50 19.74
C LEU A 23 -3.56 14.22 18.59
N LYS A 24 -4.83 13.95 18.90
CA LYS A 24 -5.88 13.73 17.89
C LYS A 24 -5.98 14.94 16.94
N ILE A 25 -6.00 16.16 17.47
CA ILE A 25 -6.07 17.39 16.69
C ILE A 25 -4.84 17.53 15.78
N SER A 26 -3.63 17.34 16.32
CA SER A 26 -2.39 17.44 15.54
C SER A 26 -2.34 16.43 14.38
N LEU A 27 -2.76 15.19 14.62
CA LEU A 27 -2.77 14.16 13.58
C LEU A 27 -3.79 14.45 12.47
N ILE A 28 -4.98 14.96 12.83
CA ILE A 28 -5.98 15.40 11.83
C ILE A 28 -5.43 16.56 10.98
N GLN A 29 -4.69 17.49 11.58
CA GLN A 29 -4.08 18.60 10.85
C GLN A 29 -2.99 18.13 9.88
N ILE A 30 -2.17 17.16 10.27
CA ILE A 30 -1.16 16.57 9.40
C ILE A 30 -1.82 15.88 8.21
N PHE A 31 -2.82 15.01 8.45
CA PHE A 31 -3.45 14.20 7.41
C PHE A 31 -4.66 14.86 6.73
N ARG A 32 -4.80 16.18 6.85
CA ARG A 32 -5.91 16.94 6.25
C ARG A 32 -5.97 16.79 4.72
N ALA A 33 -7.12 17.12 4.14
CA ALA A 33 -7.32 17.09 2.68
C ALA A 33 -6.99 15.74 2.03
N HIS A 34 -7.36 14.65 2.70
CA HIS A 34 -7.19 13.27 2.23
C HIS A 34 -5.72 12.89 1.97
N LEU A 35 -4.79 13.42 2.77
CA LEU A 35 -3.35 13.18 2.57
C LEU A 35 -3.02 11.68 2.62
N TRP A 36 -3.66 10.91 3.51
CA TRP A 36 -3.44 9.46 3.59
C TRP A 36 -3.77 8.74 2.28
N GLN A 37 -4.95 9.03 1.70
CA GLN A 37 -5.35 8.47 0.40
C GLN A 37 -4.40 8.92 -0.72
N LYS A 38 -3.99 10.19 -0.72
CA LYS A 38 -3.08 10.75 -1.73
C LYS A 38 -1.70 10.13 -1.68
N ILE A 39 -1.17 9.83 -0.48
CA ILE A 39 0.11 9.13 -0.34
C ILE A 39 0.01 7.73 -0.95
N HIS A 40 -1.04 6.96 -0.60
CA HIS A 40 -1.26 5.63 -1.16
C HIS A 40 -1.34 5.67 -2.69
N GLU A 41 -2.18 6.55 -3.24
CA GLU A 41 -2.35 6.71 -4.69
C GLU A 41 -1.05 7.16 -5.38
N SER A 42 -0.30 8.09 -4.80
CA SER A 42 0.98 8.57 -5.36
C SER A 42 2.00 7.46 -5.45
N VAL A 43 2.17 6.67 -4.39
CA VAL A 43 3.13 5.55 -4.39
C VAL A 43 2.75 4.49 -5.43
N VAL A 44 1.46 4.17 -5.56
CA VAL A 44 0.97 3.24 -6.59
C VAL A 44 1.29 3.77 -8.00
N MET A 45 1.04 5.07 -8.25
CA MET A 45 1.34 5.70 -9.54
C MET A 45 2.84 5.70 -9.85
N ASP A 46 3.69 6.02 -8.88
CA ASP A 46 5.15 6.04 -9.05
C ASP A 46 5.67 4.62 -9.36
N LEU A 47 5.13 3.58 -8.70
CA LEU A 47 5.47 2.19 -9.00
C LEU A 47 5.04 1.77 -10.41
N CYS A 48 3.81 2.12 -10.84
CA CYS A 48 3.38 1.87 -12.23
C CYS A 48 4.35 2.50 -13.23
N GLN A 49 4.75 3.76 -13.02
CA GLN A 49 5.67 4.46 -13.92
C GLN A 49 7.06 3.83 -13.99
N VAL A 50 7.54 3.23 -12.89
CA VAL A 50 8.80 2.48 -12.88
C VAL A 50 8.64 1.17 -13.65
N LEU A 51 7.56 0.43 -13.42
CA LEU A 51 7.30 -0.85 -14.10
C LEU A 51 7.07 -0.67 -15.61
N ASP A 52 6.40 0.40 -16.03
CA ASP A 52 6.18 0.76 -17.44
C ASP A 52 7.50 1.03 -18.19
N LYS A 53 8.58 1.39 -17.49
CA LYS A 53 9.90 1.60 -18.09
C LYS A 53 10.71 0.31 -18.24
N GLU A 54 10.34 -0.73 -17.51
CA GLU A 54 11.07 -2.01 -17.41
C GLU A 54 10.29 -3.18 -18.05
N LEU A 55 9.30 -2.89 -18.90
CA LEU A 55 8.42 -3.90 -19.52
C LEU A 55 9.20 -5.01 -20.22
N ASP A 56 10.11 -4.62 -21.12
CA ASP A 56 10.90 -5.57 -21.92
C ASP A 56 11.88 -6.37 -21.03
N ALA A 57 12.52 -5.70 -20.07
CA ALA A 57 13.52 -6.32 -19.20
C ALA A 57 12.91 -7.37 -18.25
N LEU A 58 11.66 -7.16 -17.84
CA LEU A 58 10.93 -8.04 -16.91
C LEU A 58 9.94 -8.97 -17.61
N GLU A 59 9.89 -8.97 -18.95
CA GLU A 59 8.93 -9.75 -19.74
C GLU A 59 7.46 -9.47 -19.35
N ILE A 60 7.13 -8.20 -19.07
CA ILE A 60 5.77 -7.74 -18.76
C ILE A 60 5.09 -7.33 -20.08
N GLU A 61 3.93 -7.92 -20.37
CA GLU A 61 3.06 -7.53 -21.48
C GLU A 61 2.30 -6.24 -21.16
N THR A 62 1.74 -6.14 -19.96
CA THR A 62 0.94 -4.97 -19.55
C THR A 62 0.98 -4.77 -18.04
N VAL A 63 1.17 -3.52 -17.63
CA VAL A 63 0.97 -3.05 -16.25
C VAL A 63 -0.43 -2.47 -16.15
N GLN A 64 -1.32 -3.16 -15.45
CA GLN A 64 -2.69 -2.69 -15.22
C GLN A 64 -2.84 -2.14 -13.81
N LYS A 65 -3.17 -0.86 -13.70
CA LYS A 65 -3.59 -0.27 -12.43
C LYS A 65 -5.05 -0.61 -12.14
N GLU A 66 -5.31 -1.16 -10.95
CA GLU A 66 -6.65 -1.52 -10.53
C GLU A 66 -7.47 -0.30 -10.07
N THR A 67 -8.75 -0.28 -10.41
CA THR A 67 -9.68 0.71 -9.85
C THR A 67 -10.07 0.28 -8.45
N ILE A 68 -9.56 0.99 -7.44
CA ILE A 68 -9.75 0.64 -6.03
C ILE A 68 -10.77 1.52 -5.33
N HIS A 69 -11.37 0.99 -4.27
CA HIS A 69 -12.23 1.78 -3.39
C HIS A 69 -11.38 2.83 -2.64
N PRO A 70 -11.75 4.13 -2.58
CA PRO A 70 -10.93 5.19 -1.99
C PRO A 70 -10.54 4.96 -0.51
N ARG A 71 -11.38 4.23 0.22
CA ARG A 71 -11.17 3.84 1.63
C ARG A 71 -10.24 2.64 1.84
N LYS A 72 -9.79 1.96 0.78
CA LYS A 72 -8.87 0.81 0.87
C LYS A 72 -7.57 1.17 1.59
N SER A 73 -7.03 2.35 1.31
CA SER A 73 -5.75 2.86 1.83
C SER A 73 -5.64 2.84 3.36
N TYR A 74 -6.75 2.84 4.09
CA TYR A 74 -6.79 2.76 5.56
C TYR A 74 -7.72 1.65 6.06
N LYS A 75 -8.01 0.62 5.24
CA LYS A 75 -8.69 -0.59 5.67
C LYS A 75 -7.66 -1.62 6.10
N MET A 76 -7.56 -1.88 7.41
CA MET A 76 -6.47 -2.69 7.98
C MET A 76 -6.80 -4.16 8.22
N ASN A 77 -8.02 -4.60 7.86
CA ASN A 77 -8.46 -5.99 8.03
C ASN A 77 -8.52 -6.77 6.71
N SER A 78 -8.58 -6.09 5.57
CA SER A 78 -8.49 -6.71 4.25
C SER A 78 -8.12 -5.70 3.18
N SER A 79 -7.57 -6.20 2.07
CA SER A 79 -7.15 -5.41 0.92
C SER A 79 -7.51 -6.13 -0.39
N CYS A 80 -7.19 -5.48 -1.51
CA CYS A 80 -7.20 -6.04 -2.87
C CYS A 80 -5.88 -5.67 -3.57
N ALA A 81 -5.65 -6.12 -4.80
CA ALA A 81 -4.49 -5.68 -5.58
C ALA A 81 -4.60 -4.18 -5.93
N ASP A 82 -3.46 -3.49 -6.01
CA ASP A 82 -3.35 -2.11 -6.54
C ASP A 82 -2.87 -2.12 -8.00
N ILE A 83 -1.99 -3.06 -8.35
CA ILE A 83 -1.39 -3.23 -9.66
C ILE A 83 -1.46 -4.72 -10.01
N LEU A 84 -1.84 -5.02 -11.24
CA LEU A 84 -1.81 -6.34 -11.84
C LEU A 84 -0.82 -6.34 -13.01
N LEU A 85 0.10 -7.29 -13.02
CA LEU A 85 1.08 -7.44 -14.10
C LEU A 85 0.72 -8.66 -14.94
N PHE A 86 0.59 -8.45 -16.25
CA PHE A 86 0.41 -9.53 -17.22
C PHE A 86 1.78 -9.87 -17.79
N ALA A 87 2.20 -11.12 -17.66
CA ALA A 87 3.46 -11.60 -18.22
C ALA A 87 3.30 -11.84 -19.71
N ALA A 88 4.32 -11.48 -20.50
CA ALA A 88 4.39 -11.84 -21.92
C ALA A 88 4.46 -13.36 -22.14
N PHE A 89 4.98 -14.09 -21.14
CA PHE A 89 4.95 -15.55 -21.08
C PHE A 89 4.71 -16.03 -19.64
N LYS A 90 5.56 -16.91 -19.10
CA LYS A 90 5.44 -17.49 -17.76
C LYS A 90 6.60 -17.06 -16.91
N TRP A 91 6.32 -16.33 -15.83
CA TRP A 91 7.30 -16.11 -14.79
C TRP A 91 7.50 -17.36 -13.94
N GLN A 92 8.77 -17.67 -13.67
CA GLN A 92 9.13 -18.56 -12.58
C GLN A 92 9.15 -17.71 -11.30
N ILE A 93 8.27 -18.03 -10.35
CA ILE A 93 8.07 -17.24 -9.14
C ILE A 93 8.63 -18.02 -7.94
N SER A 94 9.39 -17.34 -7.08
CA SER A 94 9.90 -17.92 -5.84
C SER A 94 8.79 -18.11 -4.79
N LYS A 95 9.12 -18.80 -3.70
CA LYS A 95 8.26 -18.75 -2.50
C LYS A 95 8.30 -17.34 -1.90
N PRO A 96 7.23 -16.90 -1.21
CA PRO A 96 7.23 -15.60 -0.53
C PRO A 96 8.43 -15.44 0.42
N SER A 97 9.17 -14.36 0.23
CA SER A 97 10.38 -13.97 1.00
C SER A 97 10.31 -12.48 1.39
N LEU A 98 11.21 -12.05 2.27
CA LEU A 98 11.32 -10.63 2.64
C LEU A 98 12.14 -9.85 1.59
N MET A 99 11.84 -8.58 1.38
CA MET A 99 12.55 -7.72 0.40
C MET A 99 14.07 -7.63 0.62
N SER A 100 14.54 -7.76 1.87
CA SER A 100 15.98 -7.70 2.22
C SER A 100 16.69 -9.05 2.19
N GLU A 101 15.99 -10.15 1.87
CA GLU A 101 16.62 -11.46 1.72
C GLU A 101 17.41 -11.52 0.41
N GLY A 102 18.65 -12.00 0.46
CA GLY A 102 19.57 -11.98 -0.69
C GLY A 102 19.63 -13.27 -1.50
N LYS A 103 18.78 -14.26 -1.19
CA LYS A 103 18.78 -15.58 -1.86
C LYS A 103 17.36 -16.11 -1.99
N ASP A 104 16.78 -15.95 -3.17
CA ASP A 104 15.52 -16.60 -3.52
C ASP A 104 15.77 -17.94 -4.23
N ASN A 105 15.08 -18.98 -3.78
CA ASN A 105 15.01 -20.23 -4.52
C ASN A 105 13.77 -20.19 -5.42
N VAL A 106 14.00 -20.07 -6.72
CA VAL A 106 12.97 -20.17 -7.75
C VAL A 106 12.66 -21.65 -7.98
N PHE A 107 11.37 -22.01 -7.99
CA PHE A 107 10.90 -23.37 -8.30
C PHE A 107 10.62 -23.52 -9.79
#